data_AF-A0A9D7F7Q5-F1
#
_entry.id   AF-A0A9D7F7Q5-F1
#
_cell.length_a   1.000
_cell.length_b   1.000
_cell.length_c   1.000
_cell.angle_alpha   90.00
_cell.angle_beta   90.00
_cell.angle_gamma   90.00
#
_symmetry.space_group_name_H-M   'P 1'
#
loop_
_entity.id
_entity.type
_entity.pdbx_description
1 polymer ?
#
loop_
_entity_poly.entity_id
_entity_poly.type
_entity_poly.pdbx_seq_one_letter_code
_entity_poly.pdbx_strand_id
1 'polypeptide(L)'
;MGRPTITNTLTEREINSVFGGATLGFSNFLYLDLTARNDWSSTLPDANNSYFYPSASLGFVFSEFFSSDAFSFGKLRLAWGQVGNDTNPYNVYDVYQGSVRTDLTVATNFGALPSYTVPDTKNNSELQSELTTSIEAGLDLRFLRDRIGLDLTYYSGKTTNQIIPLGTTPTTGYTRQFINAGEITNSGFEVSLDLVPVRTKDFTWDIMFNLGRNTNTIVDLNADDPTLTNLPIINAPFAVSLQRIRRRALWYHPRLRLPVRRCRQQTHRCRRLLPAHRDRCSDR
;
A
#
# COMPACT_ATOMS: atom_id res chain seq x y z
N MET A 1 -14.18 27.46 19.19
CA MET A 1 -14.54 26.36 18.27
C MET A 1 -14.68 26.95 16.87
N GLY A 2 -13.88 26.48 15.90
CA GLY A 2 -13.91 26.99 14.52
C GLY A 2 -15.16 26.51 13.77
N ARG A 3 -15.76 27.40 12.98
CA ARG A 3 -16.87 27.03 12.09
C ARG A 3 -16.37 26.03 11.03
N PRO A 4 -17.17 25.04 10.63
CA PRO A 4 -16.78 24.12 9.58
C PRO A 4 -16.67 24.88 8.24
N THR A 5 -15.51 24.81 7.62
CA THR A 5 -15.32 25.22 6.22
C THR A 5 -15.73 24.05 5.33
N ILE A 6 -16.70 24.26 4.45
CA ILE A 6 -17.11 23.27 3.45
C ILE A 6 -16.26 23.50 2.21
N THR A 7 -15.34 22.57 1.92
CA THR A 7 -14.55 22.57 0.69
C THR A 7 -15.08 21.46 -0.23
N ASN A 8 -15.26 21.77 -1.51
CA ASN A 8 -15.57 20.79 -2.55
C ASN A 8 -14.44 20.82 -3.58
N THR A 9 -13.82 19.67 -3.85
CA THR A 9 -12.68 19.52 -4.75
C THR A 9 -12.97 18.43 -5.75
N LEU A 10 -12.74 18.69 -7.04
CA LEU A 10 -12.77 17.68 -8.11
C LEU A 10 -11.34 17.39 -8.55
N THR A 11 -10.99 16.11 -8.57
CA THR A 11 -9.67 15.62 -8.99
C THR A 11 -9.89 14.47 -9.97
N GLU A 12 -9.25 14.55 -11.14
CA GLU A 12 -9.33 13.53 -12.19
C GLU A 12 -7.93 12.99 -12.50
N ARG A 13 -7.86 11.69 -12.74
CA ARG A 13 -6.64 10.96 -13.09
C ARG A 13 -7.01 9.78 -13.98
N GLU A 14 -6.29 9.62 -15.08
CA GLU A 14 -6.43 8.49 -15.99
C GLU A 14 -5.07 7.85 -16.23
N ILE A 15 -5.03 6.52 -16.27
CA ILE A 15 -3.86 5.76 -16.70
C ILE A 15 -4.31 4.76 -17.76
N ASN A 16 -3.64 4.81 -18.90
CA ASN A 16 -3.75 3.77 -19.93
C ASN A 16 -2.54 2.83 -19.82
N SER A 17 -2.74 1.53 -20.03
CA SER A 17 -1.70 0.52 -19.79
C SER A 17 -1.68 -0.55 -20.88
N VAL A 18 -0.48 -0.95 -21.28
CA VAL A 18 -0.25 -2.21 -22.02
C VAL A 18 0.69 -3.06 -21.18
N PHE A 19 0.30 -4.31 -20.92
CA PHE A 19 1.11 -5.23 -20.12
C PHE A 19 1.06 -6.65 -20.70
N GLY A 20 2.12 -7.41 -20.40
CA GLY A 20 2.23 -8.81 -20.76
C GLY A 20 3.11 -9.53 -19.76
N GLY A 21 2.90 -10.84 -19.66
CA GLY A 21 3.72 -11.70 -18.82
C GLY A 21 3.79 -13.11 -19.38
N ALA A 22 4.86 -13.81 -19.04
CA ALA A 22 5.08 -15.20 -19.37
C ALA A 22 5.68 -15.93 -18.17
N THR A 23 5.10 -17.08 -17.84
CA THR A 23 5.61 -17.99 -16.81
C THR A 23 6.05 -19.27 -17.49
N LEU A 24 7.31 -19.64 -17.32
CA LEU A 24 7.92 -20.82 -17.88
C LEU A 24 8.34 -21.76 -16.75
N GLY A 25 7.88 -23.00 -16.79
CA GLY A 25 8.25 -24.04 -15.84
C GLY A 25 9.00 -25.18 -16.52
N PHE A 26 10.03 -25.70 -15.86
CA PHE A 26 10.76 -26.88 -16.31
C PHE A 26 10.87 -27.92 -15.20
N SER A 27 10.35 -29.12 -15.48
CA SER A 27 10.50 -30.33 -14.67
C SER A 27 10.22 -30.15 -13.17
N ASN A 28 9.27 -29.27 -12.84
CA ASN A 28 8.84 -28.91 -11.48
C ASN A 28 9.93 -28.30 -10.57
N PHE A 29 11.17 -28.13 -11.03
CA PHE A 29 12.27 -27.61 -10.22
C PHE A 29 12.72 -26.20 -10.62
N LEU A 30 12.45 -25.75 -11.84
CA LEU A 30 12.87 -24.44 -12.33
C LEU A 30 11.68 -23.66 -12.87
N TYR A 31 11.56 -22.41 -12.43
CA TYR A 31 10.47 -21.51 -12.80
C TYR A 31 11.05 -20.15 -13.16
N LEU A 32 10.68 -19.60 -14.30
CA LEU A 32 11.05 -18.27 -14.76
C LEU A 32 9.78 -17.48 -15.04
N ASP A 33 9.61 -16.36 -14.37
CA ASP A 33 8.52 -15.41 -14.60
C ASP A 33 9.09 -14.14 -15.20
N LEU A 34 8.51 -13.70 -16.31
CA LEU A 34 8.87 -12.46 -17.01
C LEU A 34 7.62 -11.60 -17.12
N THR A 35 7.74 -10.31 -16.82
CA THR A 35 6.66 -9.35 -17.07
C THR A 35 7.21 -8.08 -17.70
N ALA A 36 6.36 -7.40 -18.45
CA ALA A 36 6.67 -6.14 -19.09
C ALA A 36 5.40 -5.29 -19.12
N ARG A 37 5.51 -4.02 -18.73
CA ARG A 37 4.37 -3.10 -18.71
C ARG A 37 4.81 -1.71 -19.14
N ASN A 38 3.97 -1.04 -19.92
CA ASN A 38 4.08 0.38 -20.24
C ASN A 38 2.79 1.09 -19.81
N ASP A 39 2.92 2.19 -19.08
CA ASP A 39 1.81 3.03 -18.66
C ASP A 39 1.92 4.42 -19.28
N TRP A 40 0.75 5.04 -19.52
CA TRP A 40 0.59 6.44 -19.90
C TRP A 40 -0.29 7.12 -18.84
N SER A 41 0.26 8.05 -18.07
CA SER A 41 -0.48 8.74 -17.01
C SER A 41 -0.88 10.17 -17.37
N SER A 42 -2.13 10.54 -17.13
CA SER A 42 -2.63 11.91 -17.31
C SER A 42 -2.05 12.92 -16.32
N THR A 43 -1.30 12.49 -15.31
CA THR A 43 -0.72 13.38 -14.28
C THR A 43 0.70 13.81 -14.57
N LEU A 44 1.31 13.24 -15.62
CA LEU A 44 2.64 13.61 -16.10
C LEU A 44 2.53 14.53 -17.33
N PRO A 45 3.59 15.28 -17.69
CA PRO A 45 3.60 16.11 -18.89
C PRO A 45 3.36 15.28 -20.16
N ASP A 46 2.62 15.81 -21.13
CA ASP A 46 2.28 15.10 -22.38
C ASP A 46 3.51 14.54 -23.12
N ALA A 47 4.64 15.26 -23.07
CA ALA A 47 5.89 14.84 -23.70
C ALA A 47 6.61 13.69 -22.97
N ASN A 48 6.25 13.40 -21.71
CA ASN A 48 6.93 12.43 -20.85
C ASN A 48 5.98 11.63 -19.95
N ASN A 49 4.77 11.35 -20.46
CA ASN A 49 3.74 10.64 -19.71
C ASN A 49 3.78 9.11 -19.88
N SER A 50 4.62 8.60 -20.78
CA SER A 50 4.80 7.17 -21.06
C SER A 50 6.01 6.60 -20.34
N TYR A 51 5.86 5.49 -19.63
CA TYR A 51 6.97 4.84 -18.94
C TYR A 51 6.86 3.31 -18.95
N PHE A 52 7.95 2.65 -19.39
CA PHE A 52 8.07 1.20 -19.50
C PHE A 52 8.90 0.62 -18.36
N TYR A 53 8.43 -0.49 -17.78
CA TYR A 53 9.12 -1.15 -16.68
C TYR A 53 8.94 -2.68 -16.75
N PRO A 54 10.04 -3.44 -16.93
CA PRO A 54 10.04 -4.90 -16.95
C PRO A 54 10.36 -5.51 -15.58
N SER A 55 10.06 -6.79 -15.41
CA SER A 55 10.61 -7.60 -14.32
C SER A 55 10.84 -9.05 -14.71
N ALA A 56 11.72 -9.71 -13.98
CA ALA A 56 12.07 -11.11 -14.11
C ALA A 56 12.25 -11.74 -12.73
N SER A 57 11.74 -12.96 -12.53
CA SER A 57 12.01 -13.73 -11.33
C SER A 57 12.30 -15.20 -11.65
N LEU A 58 13.22 -15.78 -10.90
CA LEU A 58 13.71 -17.14 -11.05
C LEU A 58 13.48 -17.89 -9.73
N GLY A 59 12.75 -19.00 -9.80
CA GLY A 59 12.56 -19.93 -8.70
C GLY A 59 13.24 -21.26 -9.01
N PHE A 60 14.15 -21.69 -8.14
CA PHE A 60 14.85 -22.97 -8.27
C PHE A 60 14.61 -23.84 -7.03
N VAL A 61 13.79 -24.89 -7.18
CA VAL A 61 13.48 -25.89 -6.16
C VAL A 61 14.54 -26.98 -6.20
N PHE A 62 15.66 -26.74 -5.53
CA PHE A 62 16.81 -27.64 -5.56
C PHE A 62 16.59 -28.92 -4.73
N SER A 63 15.57 -28.99 -3.88
CA SER A 63 15.26 -30.22 -3.14
C SER A 63 14.85 -31.39 -4.04
N GLU A 64 14.43 -31.14 -5.28
CA GLU A 64 14.15 -32.20 -6.27
C GLU A 64 15.38 -33.08 -6.57
N PHE A 65 16.60 -32.62 -6.27
CA PHE A 65 17.83 -33.36 -6.54
C PHE A 65 18.39 -34.13 -5.33
N PHE A 66 18.07 -33.72 -4.09
CA PHE A 66 18.69 -34.29 -2.88
C PHE A 66 17.82 -34.23 -1.61
N SER A 67 16.49 -34.30 -1.73
CA SER A 67 15.58 -34.39 -0.58
C SER A 67 15.85 -35.63 0.30
N SER A 68 15.60 -35.49 1.60
CA SER A 68 15.68 -36.59 2.58
C SER A 68 14.65 -36.40 3.71
N ASP A 69 14.50 -37.38 4.60
CA ASP A 69 13.66 -37.22 5.80
C ASP A 69 14.11 -36.04 6.69
N ALA A 70 15.42 -35.74 6.68
CA ALA A 70 15.98 -34.61 7.41
C ALA A 70 15.80 -33.28 6.66
N PHE A 71 15.86 -33.29 5.33
CA PHE A 71 15.75 -32.10 4.47
C PHE A 71 14.58 -32.24 3.49
N SER A 72 13.45 -31.60 3.82
CA SER A 72 12.16 -31.81 3.18
C SER A 72 11.93 -30.92 1.97
N PHE A 73 12.43 -29.68 1.99
CA PHE A 73 12.22 -28.73 0.90
C PHE A 73 13.32 -27.68 0.85
N GLY A 74 13.64 -27.24 -0.37
CA GLY A 74 14.64 -26.22 -0.64
C GLY A 74 14.30 -25.45 -1.89
N LYS A 75 14.15 -24.12 -1.78
CA LYS A 75 13.93 -23.23 -2.91
C LYS A 75 14.79 -21.98 -2.80
N LEU A 76 15.53 -21.68 -3.86
CA LEU A 76 16.17 -20.39 -4.09
C LEU A 76 15.26 -19.54 -4.96
N ARG A 77 15.11 -18.26 -4.62
CA ARG A 77 14.35 -17.27 -5.38
C ARG A 77 15.27 -16.10 -5.68
N LEU A 78 15.29 -15.65 -6.92
CA LEU A 78 15.97 -14.42 -7.33
C LEU A 78 14.98 -13.59 -8.13
N ALA A 79 14.86 -12.31 -7.83
CA ALA A 79 14.01 -11.41 -8.59
C ALA A 79 14.75 -10.11 -8.89
N TRP A 80 14.48 -9.57 -10.08
CA TRP A 80 14.87 -8.24 -10.49
C TRP A 80 13.67 -7.61 -11.18
N GLY A 81 13.38 -6.34 -10.90
CA GLY A 81 12.29 -5.69 -11.58
C GLY A 81 12.27 -4.20 -11.38
N GLN A 82 11.51 -3.55 -12.24
CA GLN A 82 11.24 -2.13 -12.17
C GLN A 82 9.74 -1.90 -11.99
N VAL A 83 9.41 -0.87 -11.23
CA VAL A 83 8.04 -0.37 -11.07
C VAL A 83 8.06 1.11 -11.32
N GLY A 84 7.32 1.55 -12.34
CA GLY A 84 7.11 2.96 -12.63
C GLY A 84 5.98 3.56 -11.80
N ASN A 85 6.09 4.84 -11.49
CA ASN A 85 5.07 5.60 -10.76
C ASN A 85 4.91 7.01 -11.35
N ASP A 86 3.73 7.58 -11.20
CA ASP A 86 3.37 8.93 -11.64
C ASP A 86 3.23 9.87 -10.42
N THR A 87 2.65 11.06 -10.63
CA THR A 87 2.38 12.02 -9.54
C THR A 87 0.88 12.16 -9.28
N ASN A 88 0.54 12.84 -8.18
CA ASN A 88 -0.85 13.29 -7.98
C ASN A 88 -1.26 14.30 -9.06
N PRO A 89 -2.56 14.41 -9.40
CA PRO A 89 -3.02 15.33 -10.43
C PRO A 89 -2.66 16.79 -10.14
N TYR A 90 -2.53 17.56 -11.23
CA TYR A 90 -2.36 19.01 -11.23
C TYR A 90 -1.04 19.53 -10.61
N ASN A 91 0.03 18.75 -10.70
CA ASN A 91 1.38 19.14 -10.26
C ASN A 91 2.32 19.58 -11.42
N VAL A 92 1.81 19.64 -12.66
CA VAL A 92 2.58 19.93 -13.89
C VAL A 92 2.57 21.41 -14.26
N TYR A 93 1.40 22.05 -14.22
CA TYR A 93 1.24 23.45 -14.64
C TYR A 93 0.95 24.36 -13.44
N ASP A 94 1.64 25.48 -13.34
CA ASP A 94 1.33 26.50 -12.34
C ASP A 94 -0.09 27.07 -12.56
N VAL A 95 -0.82 27.27 -11.48
CA VAL A 95 -2.18 27.82 -11.49
C VAL A 95 -2.31 28.92 -10.44
N TYR A 96 -3.34 29.74 -10.57
CA TYR A 96 -3.76 30.64 -9.50
C TYR A 96 -4.90 29.99 -8.71
N GLN A 97 -4.82 30.07 -7.38
CA GLN A 97 -5.88 29.59 -6.50
C GLN A 97 -6.63 30.76 -5.87
N GLY A 98 -7.93 30.59 -5.64
CA GLY A 98 -8.71 31.55 -4.87
C GLY A 98 -8.06 31.76 -3.50
N SER A 99 -7.89 33.01 -3.09
CA SER A 99 -7.08 33.35 -1.94
C SER A 99 -7.81 32.98 -0.62
N VAL A 100 -7.52 31.78 -0.10
CA VAL A 100 -8.02 31.28 1.18
C VAL A 100 -6.83 31.19 2.14
N ARG A 101 -6.74 32.12 3.10
CA ARG A 101 -5.77 32.01 4.19
C ARG A 101 -6.36 31.08 5.25
N THR A 102 -5.69 29.99 5.58
CA THR A 102 -6.19 28.98 6.52
C THR A 102 -6.01 29.37 8.00
N ASP A 103 -5.28 30.45 8.29
CA ASP A 103 -5.12 30.99 9.66
C ASP A 103 -6.24 31.97 10.06
N LEU A 104 -7.02 32.42 9.09
CA LEU A 104 -8.12 33.36 9.25
C LEU A 104 -9.32 32.77 8.54
N THR A 105 -10.45 32.59 9.22
CA THR A 105 -11.73 32.14 8.62
C THR A 105 -12.34 33.19 7.69
N VAL A 106 -11.57 33.73 6.76
CA VAL A 106 -11.93 34.81 5.86
C VAL A 106 -11.37 34.43 4.48
N ALA A 107 -12.27 34.11 3.55
CA ALA A 107 -11.94 34.22 2.13
C ALA A 107 -11.37 35.64 1.93
N THR A 108 -10.14 35.78 1.47
CA THR A 108 -9.44 37.08 1.45
C THR A 108 -9.98 38.05 0.39
N ASN A 109 -11.13 37.74 -0.18
CA ASN A 109 -11.92 38.65 -0.98
C ASN A 109 -12.14 39.95 -0.20
N PHE A 110 -11.81 41.08 -0.81
CA PHE A 110 -12.14 42.38 -0.27
C PHE A 110 -13.62 42.68 -0.60
N GLY A 111 -14.51 42.29 0.30
CA GLY A 111 -15.96 42.34 0.05
C GLY A 111 -16.39 41.32 -1.00
N ALA A 112 -17.07 41.78 -2.05
CA ALA A 112 -17.50 40.94 -3.17
C ALA A 112 -16.42 40.74 -4.26
N LEU A 113 -15.23 41.33 -4.08
CA LEU A 113 -14.16 41.26 -5.08
C LEU A 113 -13.37 39.95 -4.92
N PRO A 114 -13.35 39.07 -5.94
CA PRO A 114 -12.57 37.85 -5.87
C PRO A 114 -11.06 38.16 -5.88
N SER A 115 -10.31 37.50 -4.99
CA SER A 115 -8.86 37.54 -4.97
C SER A 115 -8.27 36.18 -5.33
N TYR A 116 -7.17 36.20 -6.08
CA TYR A 116 -6.39 35.03 -6.43
C TYR A 116 -4.93 35.20 -6.00
N THR A 117 -4.32 34.10 -5.60
CA THR A 117 -2.94 34.03 -5.16
C THR A 117 -2.23 32.89 -5.87
N VAL A 118 -0.93 33.05 -6.05
CA VAL A 118 -0.06 31.95 -6.45
C VAL A 118 0.04 30.98 -5.25
N PRO A 119 -0.11 29.66 -5.46
CA PRO A 119 0.13 28.66 -4.43
C PRO A 119 1.58 28.71 -3.91
N ASP A 120 1.78 28.30 -2.66
CA ASP A 120 3.12 28.30 -2.04
C ASP A 120 4.07 27.24 -2.63
N THR A 121 3.54 26.26 -3.37
CA THR A 121 4.28 25.20 -4.04
C THR A 121 4.28 25.44 -5.55
N LYS A 122 5.48 25.53 -6.13
CA LYS A 122 5.69 25.61 -7.58
C LYS A 122 5.49 24.23 -8.22
N ASN A 123 4.74 24.19 -9.30
CA ASN A 123 4.58 23.00 -10.12
C ASN A 123 5.75 22.84 -11.10
N ASN A 124 5.85 21.67 -11.72
CA ASN A 124 6.98 21.35 -12.59
C ASN A 124 6.50 20.74 -13.90
N SER A 125 6.69 21.49 -14.99
CA SER A 125 6.30 21.07 -16.33
C SER A 125 7.25 20.04 -16.96
N GLU A 126 8.39 19.79 -16.32
CA GLU A 126 9.45 18.88 -16.78
C GLU A 126 9.46 17.57 -15.98
N LEU A 127 8.41 17.29 -15.20
CA LEU A 127 8.31 16.07 -14.41
C LEU A 127 8.53 14.82 -15.26
N GLN A 128 9.35 13.92 -14.74
CA GLN A 128 9.55 12.58 -15.27
C GLN A 128 8.85 11.55 -14.39
N SER A 129 8.50 10.39 -14.96
CA SER A 129 8.02 9.26 -14.16
C SER A 129 9.07 8.82 -13.14
N GLU A 130 8.61 8.45 -11.96
CA GLU A 130 9.45 7.80 -10.94
C GLU A 130 9.68 6.34 -11.34
N LEU A 131 10.88 5.81 -11.09
CA LEU A 131 11.21 4.42 -11.39
C LEU A 131 11.89 3.78 -10.18
N THR A 132 11.29 2.74 -9.63
CA THR A 132 11.89 1.93 -8.56
C THR A 132 12.44 0.64 -9.14
N THR A 133 13.75 0.45 -9.09
CA THR A 133 14.44 -0.78 -9.47
C THR A 133 14.75 -1.60 -8.22
N SER A 134 14.28 -2.85 -8.18
CA SER A 134 14.45 -3.75 -7.03
C SER A 134 15.17 -5.03 -7.42
N ILE A 135 16.06 -5.47 -6.55
CA ILE A 135 16.61 -6.83 -6.53
C ILE A 135 16.21 -7.53 -5.24
N GLU A 136 15.91 -8.82 -5.35
CA GLU A 136 15.56 -9.66 -4.22
C GLU A 136 16.21 -11.04 -4.37
N ALA A 137 16.74 -11.56 -3.27
CA ALA A 137 17.21 -12.92 -3.16
C ALA A 137 16.57 -13.58 -1.94
N GLY A 138 15.90 -14.69 -2.15
CA GLY A 138 15.18 -15.45 -1.12
C GLY A 138 15.65 -16.90 -1.06
N LEU A 139 15.71 -17.47 0.15
CA LEU A 139 16.04 -18.86 0.39
C LEU A 139 15.03 -19.46 1.37
N ASP A 140 14.34 -20.51 0.95
CA ASP A 140 13.37 -21.26 1.75
C ASP A 140 13.87 -22.68 1.96
N LEU A 141 14.05 -23.05 3.22
CA LEU A 141 14.54 -24.35 3.66
C LEU A 141 13.55 -24.95 4.64
N ARG A 142 13.22 -26.23 4.44
CA ARG A 142 12.39 -26.99 5.37
C ARG A 142 13.03 -28.29 5.75
N PHE A 143 12.95 -28.62 7.03
CA PHE A 143 13.58 -29.79 7.62
C PHE A 143 12.58 -30.61 8.43
N LEU A 144 12.93 -31.88 8.65
CA LEU A 144 12.23 -32.81 9.55
C LEU A 144 10.72 -32.94 9.26
N ARG A 145 10.37 -33.07 7.97
CA ARG A 145 8.99 -33.14 7.47
C ARG A 145 8.19 -31.89 7.85
N ASP A 146 8.74 -30.74 7.44
CA ASP A 146 8.18 -29.40 7.65
C ASP A 146 7.93 -29.09 9.13
N ARG A 147 8.86 -29.48 10.00
CA ARG A 147 8.85 -29.09 11.42
C ARG A 147 9.76 -27.91 11.72
N ILE A 148 10.73 -27.66 10.86
CA ILE A 148 11.59 -26.48 10.93
C ILE A 148 11.53 -25.84 9.56
N GLY A 149 11.02 -24.62 9.46
CA GLY A 149 11.03 -23.79 8.26
C GLY A 149 11.92 -22.58 8.50
N LEU A 150 12.80 -22.27 7.55
CA LEU A 150 13.61 -21.06 7.55
C LEU A 150 13.43 -20.38 6.19
N ASP A 151 12.91 -19.15 6.21
CA ASP A 151 12.86 -18.26 5.05
C ASP A 151 13.78 -17.07 5.31
N LEU A 152 14.73 -16.87 4.41
CA LEU A 152 15.68 -15.76 4.42
C LEU A 152 15.44 -14.93 3.17
N THR A 153 15.25 -13.64 3.31
CA THR A 153 15.10 -12.73 2.17
C THR A 153 16.02 -11.54 2.35
N TYR A 154 16.74 -11.18 1.29
CA TYR A 154 17.48 -9.93 1.18
C TYR A 154 16.94 -9.15 0.00
N TYR A 155 16.71 -7.85 0.19
CA TYR A 155 16.23 -6.97 -0.86
C TYR A 155 17.02 -5.66 -0.88
N SER A 156 17.08 -5.07 -2.07
CA SER A 156 17.57 -3.72 -2.29
C SER A 156 16.76 -3.07 -3.40
N GLY A 157 16.07 -1.99 -3.06
CA GLY A 157 15.30 -1.14 -3.94
C GLY A 157 15.96 0.22 -4.09
N LYS A 158 15.98 0.74 -5.32
CA LYS A 158 16.48 2.07 -5.67
C LYS A 158 15.41 2.80 -6.46
N THR A 159 14.91 3.90 -5.92
CA THR A 159 13.95 4.80 -6.55
C THR A 159 14.68 5.98 -7.14
N THR A 160 14.57 6.16 -8.45
CA THR A 160 15.09 7.33 -9.19
C THR A 160 13.95 8.23 -9.63
N ASN A 161 14.23 9.52 -9.77
CA ASN A 161 13.27 10.53 -10.22
C ASN A 161 12.02 10.64 -9.33
N GLN A 162 12.16 10.41 -8.02
CA GLN A 162 11.01 10.44 -7.11
C GLN A 162 10.36 11.83 -7.13
N ILE A 163 9.06 11.91 -7.38
CA ILE A 163 8.36 13.20 -7.49
C ILE A 163 7.97 13.67 -6.10
N ILE A 164 8.68 14.68 -5.58
CA ILE A 164 8.44 15.21 -4.23
C ILE A 164 8.39 16.74 -4.22
N PRO A 165 7.53 17.35 -3.38
CA PRO A 165 7.59 18.78 -3.13
C PRO A 165 8.70 19.08 -2.11
N LEU A 166 9.81 19.64 -2.59
CA LEU A 166 10.96 19.99 -1.75
C LEU A 166 10.93 21.47 -1.38
N GLY A 167 11.38 21.82 -0.18
CA GLY A 167 11.41 23.23 0.26
C GLY A 167 12.43 24.04 -0.55
N THR A 168 12.08 25.27 -0.91
CA THR A 168 12.96 26.22 -1.62
C THR A 168 13.04 27.56 -0.90
N THR A 169 13.97 28.43 -1.29
CA THR A 169 14.04 29.80 -0.77
C THR A 169 12.79 30.62 -1.15
N PRO A 170 12.11 31.27 -0.18
CA PRO A 170 10.98 32.16 -0.44
C PRO A 170 11.28 33.29 -1.43
N THR A 171 12.56 33.63 -1.65
CA THR A 171 12.96 34.65 -2.63
C THR A 171 12.62 34.28 -4.08
N THR A 172 12.34 33.01 -4.37
CA THR A 172 11.84 32.54 -5.67
C THR A 172 10.37 32.91 -5.92
N GLY A 173 9.65 33.38 -4.90
CA GLY A 173 8.20 33.54 -4.92
C GLY A 173 7.43 32.31 -4.46
N TYR A 174 8.12 31.21 -4.12
CA TYR A 174 7.54 29.96 -3.63
C TYR A 174 8.28 29.48 -2.37
N THR A 175 7.62 28.66 -1.55
CA THR A 175 8.26 28.02 -0.39
C THR A 175 8.61 26.56 -0.64
N ARG A 176 8.02 25.95 -1.67
CA ARG A 176 8.30 24.59 -2.15
C ARG A 176 8.28 24.52 -3.67
N GLN A 177 8.92 23.52 -4.24
CA GLN A 177 8.79 23.18 -5.66
C GLN A 177 8.75 21.66 -5.85
N PHE A 178 7.93 21.19 -6.79
CA PHE A 178 7.97 19.80 -7.22
C PHE A 178 9.23 19.54 -8.03
N ILE A 179 9.97 18.50 -7.66
CA ILE A 179 11.15 18.04 -8.38
C ILE A 179 11.10 16.54 -8.57
N ASN A 180 11.82 16.05 -9.58
CA ASN A 180 12.31 14.69 -9.57
C ASN A 180 13.56 14.66 -8.68
N ALA A 181 13.44 14.11 -7.46
CA ALA A 181 14.57 13.86 -6.60
C ALA A 181 15.47 12.78 -7.20
N GLY A 182 16.78 12.90 -6.98
CA GLY A 182 17.77 12.08 -7.65
C GLY A 182 17.63 10.60 -7.33
N GLU A 183 17.83 10.22 -6.07
CA GLU A 183 17.91 8.81 -5.70
C GLU A 183 17.60 8.55 -4.22
N ILE A 184 16.68 7.62 -3.97
CA ILE A 184 16.45 7.03 -2.65
C ILE A 184 16.65 5.53 -2.72
N THR A 185 17.38 4.98 -1.75
CA THR A 185 17.60 3.53 -1.63
C THR A 185 16.95 3.01 -0.35
N ASN A 186 16.31 1.84 -0.46
CA ASN A 186 15.74 1.08 0.63
C ASN A 186 16.28 -0.35 0.53
N SER A 187 16.99 -0.81 1.56
CA SER A 187 17.57 -2.15 1.55
C SER A 187 17.48 -2.80 2.92
N GLY A 188 17.36 -4.12 2.93
CA GLY A 188 17.09 -4.84 4.14
C GLY A 188 17.20 -6.34 4.00
N PHE A 189 17.06 -7.00 5.14
CA PHE A 189 16.90 -8.44 5.20
C PHE A 189 15.72 -8.79 6.10
N GLU A 190 15.12 -9.94 5.82
CA GLU A 190 14.04 -10.55 6.56
C GLU A 190 14.38 -12.01 6.81
N VAL A 191 14.06 -12.48 8.01
CA VAL A 191 14.25 -13.84 8.46
C VAL A 191 12.97 -14.28 9.13
N SER A 192 12.41 -15.39 8.65
CA SER A 192 11.27 -16.07 9.27
C SER A 192 11.68 -17.47 9.67
N LEU A 193 11.41 -17.84 10.91
CA LEU A 193 11.69 -19.16 11.48
C LEU A 193 10.40 -19.76 12.02
N ASP A 194 9.99 -20.87 11.44
CA ASP A 194 8.83 -21.67 11.84
C ASP A 194 9.31 -22.94 12.52
N LEU A 195 8.82 -23.21 13.74
CA LEU A 195 9.16 -24.40 14.51
C LEU A 195 7.89 -25.12 14.97
N VAL A 196 7.87 -26.43 14.76
CA VAL A 196 6.83 -27.33 15.27
C VAL A 196 7.49 -28.38 16.17
N PRO A 197 7.90 -28.00 17.39
CA PRO A 197 8.61 -28.89 18.32
C PRO A 197 7.77 -30.10 18.70
N VAL A 198 6.45 -29.96 18.83
CA VAL A 198 5.53 -31.04 19.21
C VAL A 198 4.42 -31.16 18.17
N ARG A 199 4.32 -32.35 17.56
CA ARG A 199 3.22 -32.73 16.65
C ARG A 199 2.77 -34.15 16.99
N THR A 200 1.62 -34.26 17.64
CA THR A 200 0.91 -35.53 17.94
C THR A 200 -0.44 -35.53 17.24
N LYS A 201 -1.24 -36.61 17.40
CA LYS A 201 -2.58 -36.70 16.79
C LYS A 201 -3.57 -35.66 17.34
N ASP A 202 -3.43 -35.33 18.62
CA ASP A 202 -4.39 -34.48 19.34
C ASP A 202 -3.83 -33.08 19.67
N PHE A 203 -2.53 -32.86 19.46
CA PHE A 203 -1.86 -31.63 19.85
C PHE A 203 -0.74 -31.26 18.86
N THR A 204 -0.72 -30.01 18.45
CA THR A 204 0.40 -29.42 17.70
C THR A 204 0.76 -28.09 18.35
N TRP A 205 2.06 -27.86 18.53
CA TRP A 205 2.59 -26.60 19.01
C TRP A 205 3.42 -25.97 17.91
N ASP A 206 2.97 -24.83 17.41
CA ASP A 206 3.63 -24.03 16.39
C ASP A 206 4.22 -22.76 17.03
N ILE A 207 5.44 -22.42 16.65
CA ILE A 207 6.16 -21.21 17.06
C ILE A 207 6.65 -20.54 15.78
N MET A 208 6.37 -19.25 15.62
CA MET A 208 6.84 -18.45 14.50
C MET A 208 7.64 -17.25 15.04
N PHE A 209 8.82 -17.04 14.49
CA PHE A 209 9.69 -15.92 14.81
C PHE A 209 10.05 -15.17 13.52
N ASN A 210 9.84 -13.86 13.53
CA ASN A 210 10.15 -13.00 12.39
C ASN A 210 11.10 -11.89 12.85
N LEU A 211 12.16 -11.65 12.06
CA LEU A 211 13.13 -10.59 12.26
C LEU A 211 13.34 -9.88 10.93
N GLY A 212 13.35 -8.56 10.95
CA GLY A 212 13.67 -7.77 9.77
C GLY A 212 14.48 -6.53 10.15
N ARG A 213 15.30 -6.07 9.22
CA ARG A 213 15.98 -4.78 9.31
C ARG A 213 15.88 -4.10 7.96
N ASN A 214 15.40 -2.86 7.97
CA ASN A 214 15.37 -2.00 6.80
C ASN A 214 16.23 -0.75 7.03
N THR A 215 16.92 -0.31 5.98
CA THR A 215 17.71 0.91 5.94
C THR A 215 17.25 1.77 4.77
N ASN A 216 16.78 2.98 5.08
CA ASN A 216 16.43 3.99 4.08
C ASN A 216 17.57 5.01 3.99
N THR A 217 17.97 5.36 2.78
CA THR A 217 19.02 6.37 2.53
C THR A 217 18.61 7.25 1.36
N ILE A 218 18.65 8.56 1.56
CA ILE A 218 18.60 9.53 0.48
C ILE A 218 20.02 9.63 -0.07
N VAL A 219 20.20 9.23 -1.32
CA VAL A 219 21.49 9.24 -2.01
C VAL A 219 21.68 10.58 -2.73
N ASP A 220 20.63 11.10 -3.35
CA ASP A 220 20.66 12.39 -4.04
C ASP A 220 19.28 13.09 -4.02
N LEU A 221 19.31 14.41 -3.80
CA LEU A 221 18.16 15.33 -3.77
C LEU A 221 18.30 16.40 -4.86
N ASN A 222 18.86 16.05 -6.02
CA ASN A 222 19.04 16.98 -7.14
C ASN A 222 19.94 18.17 -6.70
N ALA A 223 21.16 17.83 -6.27
CA ALA A 223 22.11 18.69 -5.55
C ALA A 223 22.58 19.96 -6.30
N ASP A 224 22.16 20.15 -7.55
CA ASP A 224 22.58 21.26 -8.41
C ASP A 224 21.73 22.53 -8.23
N ASP A 225 20.54 22.45 -7.61
CA ASP A 225 19.73 23.62 -7.29
C ASP A 225 20.04 24.10 -5.84
N PRO A 226 20.82 25.18 -5.67
CA PRO A 226 21.24 25.68 -4.36
C PRO A 226 20.08 26.25 -3.54
N THR A 227 18.89 26.35 -4.11
CA THR A 227 17.71 26.84 -3.42
C THR A 227 16.99 25.76 -2.61
N LEU A 228 17.27 24.48 -2.87
CA LEU A 228 16.59 23.35 -2.26
C LEU A 228 17.06 23.09 -0.82
N THR A 229 16.11 22.84 0.07
CA THR A 229 16.34 22.58 1.51
C THR A 229 16.10 21.11 1.87
N ASN A 230 16.76 20.64 2.93
CA ASN A 230 16.78 19.23 3.35
C ASN A 230 15.40 18.56 3.50
N LEU A 231 15.30 17.28 3.11
CA LEU A 231 14.14 16.42 3.35
C LEU A 231 14.33 15.60 4.65
N PRO A 232 13.52 15.81 5.71
CA PRO A 232 13.60 14.98 6.92
C PRO A 232 13.01 13.59 6.67
N ILE A 233 13.79 12.52 6.92
CA ILE A 233 13.30 11.14 6.95
C ILE A 233 12.75 10.84 8.35
N ILE A 234 11.46 10.54 8.46
CA ILE A 234 10.88 10.01 9.71
C ILE A 234 10.95 8.48 9.64
N ASN A 235 11.77 7.86 10.49
CA ASN A 235 11.73 6.41 10.71
C ASN A 235 10.62 6.07 11.73
N ALA A 236 9.73 5.14 11.36
CA ALA A 236 8.65 4.65 12.21
C ALA A 236 9.05 3.36 12.97
N PRO A 237 8.39 3.05 14.11
CA PRO A 237 8.82 2.07 15.11
C PRO A 237 8.39 0.64 14.75
N PHE A 238 9.17 -0.38 15.13
CA PHE A 238 8.75 -1.78 14.99
C PHE A 238 7.74 -2.16 16.09
N ALA A 239 6.80 -3.05 15.76
CA ALA A 239 5.86 -3.67 16.70
C ALA A 239 6.08 -5.18 16.77
N VAL A 240 6.23 -5.72 17.98
CA VAL A 240 6.24 -7.16 18.24
C VAL A 240 4.82 -7.57 18.62
N SER A 241 4.21 -8.50 17.87
CA SER A 241 2.90 -9.07 18.25
C SER A 241 3.00 -10.59 18.36
N LEU A 242 2.58 -11.12 19.52
CA LEU A 242 2.42 -12.54 19.78
C LEU A 242 0.94 -12.89 19.60
N GLN A 243 0.61 -13.65 18.56
CA GLN A 243 -0.76 -14.16 18.39
C GLN A 243 -0.84 -15.63 18.79
N ARG A 244 -1.77 -15.92 19.71
CA ARG A 244 -2.10 -17.29 20.15
C ARG A 244 -3.25 -17.84 19.29
N ILE A 245 -2.96 -18.80 18.41
CA ILE A 245 -4.02 -19.55 17.71
C ILE A 245 -4.50 -20.69 18.62
N ARG A 246 -5.70 -20.56 19.21
CA ARG A 246 -6.39 -21.70 19.85
C ARG A 246 -7.29 -22.38 18.82
N ARG A 247 -6.88 -23.56 18.31
CA ARG A 247 -7.83 -24.45 17.64
C ARG A 247 -8.74 -25.10 18.68
N ARG A 248 -10.01 -24.68 18.76
CA ARG A 248 -11.05 -25.46 19.45
C ARG A 248 -11.44 -26.61 18.53
N ALA A 249 -11.14 -27.85 18.92
CA ALA A 249 -11.78 -29.02 18.36
C ALA A 249 -13.28 -28.99 18.72
N LEU A 250 -14.12 -28.67 17.74
CA LEU A 250 -15.57 -28.85 17.86
C LEU A 250 -15.87 -30.34 17.68
N TRP A 251 -16.03 -31.05 18.79
CA TRP A 251 -16.61 -32.39 18.79
C TRP A 251 -18.09 -32.29 18.43
N TYR A 252 -18.46 -32.81 17.26
CA TYR A 252 -19.83 -32.89 16.79
C TYR A 252 -20.49 -34.14 17.42
N HIS A 253 -21.34 -33.96 18.43
CA HIS A 253 -22.25 -35.01 18.87
C HIS A 253 -23.53 -34.97 18.04
N PRO A 254 -23.95 -36.06 17.37
CA PRO A 254 -25.25 -36.12 16.73
C PRO A 254 -26.31 -36.38 17.82
N ARG A 255 -27.11 -35.37 18.18
CA ARG A 255 -28.32 -35.58 18.97
C ARG A 255 -29.57 -35.51 18.08
N LEU A 256 -30.20 -36.69 18.02
CA LEU A 256 -31.58 -37.03 17.68
C LEU A 256 -32.54 -35.86 17.37
N ARG A 257 -33.14 -35.93 16.17
CA ARG A 257 -34.38 -35.23 15.83
C ARG A 257 -35.56 -35.87 16.59
N LEU A 258 -36.30 -35.07 17.35
CA LEU A 258 -37.68 -35.39 17.75
C LEU A 258 -38.64 -34.43 17.02
N PRO A 259 -39.78 -34.90 16.48
CA PRO A 259 -40.72 -34.07 15.76
C PRO A 259 -41.70 -33.40 16.72
N VAL A 260 -41.87 -32.08 16.63
CA VAL A 260 -42.95 -31.37 17.35
C VAL A 260 -44.02 -30.94 16.35
N ARG A 261 -45.23 -31.42 16.61
CA ARG A 261 -46.46 -31.26 15.83
C ARG A 261 -46.98 -29.83 15.85
N ARG A 262 -47.57 -29.40 14.72
CA ARG A 262 -48.50 -28.25 14.64
C ARG A 262 -49.79 -28.54 15.41
N CYS A 263 -50.25 -27.54 16.17
CA CYS A 263 -51.67 -27.38 16.52
C CYS A 263 -52.11 -25.95 16.17
N ARG A 264 -53.27 -25.84 15.53
CA ARG A 264 -53.95 -24.61 15.08
C ARG A 264 -55.41 -24.73 15.54
N GLN A 265 -55.96 -23.72 16.21
CA GLN A 265 -57.39 -23.35 16.23
C GLN A 265 -57.57 -22.07 17.09
N GLN A 266 -58.07 -20.97 16.49
CA GLN A 266 -59.41 -20.35 16.68
C GLN A 266 -59.44 -19.37 17.87
N THR A 267 -60.04 -18.18 17.93
CA THR A 267 -61.04 -17.37 17.18
C THR A 267 -61.14 -16.04 18.00
N HIS A 268 -61.38 -14.80 17.53
CA HIS A 268 -62.61 -14.16 17.02
C HIS A 268 -62.41 -12.62 17.01
N ARG A 269 -62.97 -11.91 16.00
CA ARG A 269 -63.62 -10.54 16.01
C ARG A 269 -62.83 -9.32 16.58
N CYS A 270 -63.05 -8.05 16.24
CA CYS A 270 -63.83 -7.29 15.25
C CYS A 270 -63.34 -5.81 15.30
N ARG A 271 -63.39 -5.12 14.14
CA ARG A 271 -63.61 -3.67 13.92
C ARG A 271 -62.64 -2.56 14.45
N ARG A 272 -62.03 -1.91 13.45
CA ARG A 272 -61.84 -0.45 13.18
C ARG A 272 -62.51 0.54 14.16
N LEU A 273 -61.80 1.63 14.48
CA LEU A 273 -62.05 3.01 13.96
C LEU A 273 -60.99 4.02 14.52
N LEU A 274 -60.45 4.85 13.61
CA LEU A 274 -59.78 6.16 13.83
C LEU A 274 -60.81 7.20 14.38
N PRO A 275 -60.48 8.46 14.80
CA PRO A 275 -59.41 9.34 14.27
C PRO A 275 -58.76 10.39 15.23
N ALA A 276 -57.93 11.23 14.59
CA ALA A 276 -57.20 12.46 14.95
C ALA A 276 -57.87 13.51 15.88
N HIS A 277 -57.05 14.28 16.63
CA HIS A 277 -56.84 15.74 16.45
C HIS A 277 -55.84 16.38 17.45
N ARG A 278 -55.08 17.38 16.93
CA ARG A 278 -54.43 18.60 17.51
C ARG A 278 -54.21 18.77 19.03
N ASP A 279 -53.04 19.31 19.43
CA ASP A 279 -52.90 20.76 19.77
C ASP A 279 -51.47 21.22 20.11
N ARG A 280 -51.23 22.52 19.88
CA ARG A 280 -50.04 23.33 20.24
C ARG A 280 -50.02 23.64 21.74
N CYS A 281 -48.84 23.96 22.29
CA CYS A 281 -48.66 25.08 23.23
C CYS A 281 -47.18 25.51 23.33
N SER A 282 -46.98 26.82 23.51
CA SER A 282 -45.72 27.55 23.59
C SER A 282 -45.30 27.86 25.03
N ASP A 283 -44.15 28.54 25.15
CA ASP A 283 -43.62 29.37 26.25
C ASP A 283 -42.93 28.66 27.43
N ARG A 284 -41.59 28.62 27.40
CA ARG A 284 -40.69 29.58 28.07
C ARG A 284 -39.23 29.35 27.67
#